data_AF-A0A398D471-F1
#
_entry.id   AF-A0A398D471-F1
#
_cell.length_a   1.000
_cell.length_b   1.000
_cell.length_c   1.000
_cell.angle_alpha   90.00
_cell.angle_beta   90.00
_cell.angle_gamma   90.00
#
_symmetry.space_group_name_H-M   'P 1'
#
loop_
_entity.id
_entity.type
_entity.pdbx_description
1 polymer ?
#
loop_
_entity_poly.entity_id
_entity_poly.type
_entity_poly.pdbx_seq_one_letter_code
_entity_poly.pdbx_strand_id
1 'polypeptide(L)'
;MLTKCPECGHDVSTTAEKCPNCGAPISSTAQGFIPEASKNVQVIEKTSKHYKAQKFYSIVLFIVGLILVGTGASNNATGVKTFGEICIVTSIIWGIVVSIGSWWHHG
;
A
#
# COMPACT_ATOMS: atom_id res chain seq x y z
N MET A 1 -4.45 34.29 -37.68
CA MET A 1 -4.36 34.72 -36.27
C MET A 1 -3.24 33.92 -35.63
N LEU A 2 -2.34 34.58 -34.90
CA LEU A 2 -1.22 33.95 -34.19
C LEU A 2 -1.40 34.31 -32.71
N THR A 3 -1.37 33.31 -31.83
CA THR A 3 -1.39 33.50 -30.37
C THR A 3 0.01 33.31 -29.82
N LYS A 4 0.26 33.72 -28.58
CA LYS A 4 1.51 33.37 -27.89
C LYS A 4 1.34 32.09 -27.11
N CYS A 5 2.33 31.22 -27.18
CA CYS A 5 2.38 30.03 -26.34
C CYS A 5 2.53 30.44 -24.86
N PRO A 6 1.70 29.92 -23.95
CA PRO A 6 1.79 30.26 -22.52
C PRO A 6 3.08 29.72 -21.86
N GLU A 7 3.70 28.69 -22.45
CA GLU A 7 4.89 28.04 -21.88
C GLU A 7 6.20 28.70 -22.34
N CYS A 8 6.38 28.93 -23.65
CA CYS A 8 7.63 29.43 -24.20
C CYS A 8 7.57 30.88 -24.73
N GLY A 9 6.38 31.49 -24.78
CA GLY A 9 6.19 32.86 -25.27
C GLY A 9 6.37 33.04 -26.78
N HIS A 10 6.62 31.96 -27.52
CA HIS A 10 6.76 32.00 -28.98
C HIS A 10 5.41 32.12 -29.67
N ASP A 11 5.40 32.74 -30.84
CA ASP A 11 4.19 32.91 -31.62
C ASP A 11 3.79 31.58 -32.29
N VAL A 12 2.54 31.18 -32.09
CA VAL A 12 1.99 29.90 -32.52
C VAL A 12 0.65 30.09 -33.23
N SER A 13 0.36 29.21 -34.18
CA SER A 13 -0.94 29.24 -34.85
C SER A 13 -2.05 28.90 -33.87
N THR A 14 -3.15 29.64 -33.92
CA THR A 14 -4.36 29.36 -33.13
C THR A 14 -5.01 28.03 -33.49
N THR A 15 -4.61 27.42 -34.61
CA THR A 15 -5.10 26.11 -35.07
C THR A 15 -4.09 24.99 -34.73
N ALA A 16 -2.90 25.33 -34.23
CA ALA A 16 -1.90 24.32 -33.89
C ALA A 16 -2.34 23.56 -32.63
N GLU A 17 -2.35 22.23 -32.70
CA GLU A 17 -2.62 21.38 -31.54
C GLU A 17 -1.47 21.44 -30.52
N LYS A 18 -0.24 21.66 -30.99
CA LYS A 18 0.98 21.72 -30.19
C LYS A 18 1.92 22.82 -30.68
N CYS A 19 2.68 23.39 -29.75
CA CYS A 19 3.74 24.34 -30.05
C CYS A 19 4.87 23.63 -30.83
N PRO A 20 5.28 24.10 -32.01
CA PRO A 20 6.41 23.53 -32.73
C PRO A 20 7.77 23.81 -32.04
N ASN A 21 7.82 24.78 -31.11
CA ASN A 21 9.05 25.15 -30.43
C ASN A 21 9.29 24.34 -29.14
N CYS A 22 8.27 24.19 -28.29
CA CYS A 22 8.40 23.51 -26.99
C CYS A 22 7.58 22.21 -26.88
N GLY A 23 6.69 21.91 -27.83
CA GLY A 23 5.82 20.72 -27.80
C GLY A 23 4.57 20.84 -26.92
N ALA A 24 4.37 21.98 -26.23
CA ALA A 24 3.21 22.17 -25.34
C ALA A 24 1.88 22.21 -26.12
N PRO A 25 0.79 21.62 -25.61
CA PRO A 25 -0.52 21.62 -26.28
C PRO A 25 -1.15 23.01 -26.29
N ILE A 26 -1.68 23.45 -27.43
CA ILE A 26 -2.19 24.82 -27.66
C ILE A 26 -3.71 24.84 -27.87
N SER A 27 -4.38 23.68 -27.91
CA SER A 27 -5.82 23.59 -28.09
C SER A 27 -6.57 24.25 -26.92
N SER A 28 -7.23 25.37 -27.22
CA SER A 28 -8.13 26.15 -26.35
C SER A 28 -9.44 25.44 -25.98
N THR A 29 -9.48 24.11 -26.01
CA THR A 29 -10.65 23.28 -25.61
C THR A 29 -10.23 22.05 -24.79
N ALA A 30 -8.98 22.03 -24.32
CA ALA A 30 -8.55 21.08 -23.29
C ALA A 30 -7.81 21.82 -22.17
N GLN A 31 -8.45 22.86 -21.62
CA GLN A 31 -8.39 23.07 -20.17
C GLN A 31 -9.13 21.91 -19.49
N GLY A 32 -8.63 20.68 -19.69
CA GLY A 32 -8.75 19.63 -18.71
C GLY A 32 -7.90 20.09 -17.55
N PHE A 33 -8.55 20.82 -16.64
CA PHE A 33 -8.15 20.98 -15.26
C PHE A 33 -7.58 19.63 -14.79
N ILE A 34 -6.25 19.46 -14.80
CA ILE A 34 -5.65 18.68 -13.74
C ILE A 34 -5.56 19.72 -12.63
N PRO A 35 -6.53 19.76 -11.70
CA PRO A 35 -6.33 20.56 -10.51
C PRO A 35 -4.96 20.17 -9.94
N GLU A 36 -4.20 21.14 -9.43
CA GLU A 36 -3.04 20.91 -8.56
C GLU A 36 -3.39 20.06 -7.31
N ALA A 37 -4.61 19.52 -7.22
CA ALA A 37 -4.99 18.36 -6.43
C ALA A 37 -4.47 17.00 -6.99
N SER A 38 -3.67 16.99 -8.06
CA SER A 38 -2.63 15.93 -8.26
C SER A 38 -1.42 16.14 -7.33
N LYS A 39 -1.52 17.06 -6.37
CA LYS A 39 -0.88 16.95 -5.07
C LYS A 39 -1.25 15.60 -4.48
N ASN A 40 -0.26 14.71 -4.45
CA ASN A 40 -0.30 13.42 -3.78
C ASN A 40 -0.84 12.25 -4.62
N VAL A 41 -0.17 11.99 -5.75
CA VAL A 41 0.29 10.60 -5.96
C VAL A 41 1.21 10.30 -4.77
N GLN A 42 0.64 9.92 -3.63
CA GLN A 42 1.37 8.93 -2.84
C GLN A 42 1.38 7.75 -3.78
N VAL A 43 2.51 7.57 -4.47
CA VAL A 43 2.92 6.22 -4.82
C VAL A 43 2.78 5.51 -3.49
N ILE A 44 1.80 4.61 -3.42
CA ILE A 44 1.45 3.87 -2.22
C ILE A 44 2.66 2.97 -1.96
N GLU A 45 3.69 3.56 -1.35
CA GLU A 45 4.72 2.95 -0.51
C GLU A 45 4.08 2.37 0.76
N LYS A 46 2.74 2.32 0.84
CA LYS A 46 2.00 1.61 1.87
C LYS A 46 2.04 0.10 1.71
N THR A 47 2.54 -0.47 0.61
CA THR A 47 2.58 -1.94 0.48
C THR A 47 3.60 -2.58 1.44
N SER A 48 4.61 -1.84 1.93
CA SER A 48 5.65 -2.39 2.83
C SER A 48 5.27 -2.39 4.32
N LYS A 49 4.31 -1.55 4.75
CA LYS A 49 4.00 -1.35 6.18
C LYS A 49 2.96 -2.32 6.73
N HIS A 50 1.94 -2.66 5.94
CA HIS A 50 0.89 -3.61 6.36
C HIS A 50 1.45 -4.99 6.64
N TYR A 51 2.43 -5.40 5.85
CA TYR A 51 3.08 -6.68 6.00
C TYR A 51 3.90 -6.80 7.31
N LYS A 52 4.67 -5.75 7.66
CA LYS A 52 5.42 -5.67 8.93
C LYS A 52 4.49 -5.65 10.14
N ALA A 53 3.36 -4.93 10.06
CA ALA A 53 2.35 -4.90 11.12
C ALA A 53 1.66 -6.26 11.31
N GLN A 54 1.34 -6.96 10.22
CA GLN A 54 0.71 -8.28 10.26
C GLN A 54 1.64 -9.36 10.85
N LYS A 55 2.95 -9.27 10.58
CA LYS A 55 3.97 -10.10 11.24
C LYS A 55 4.03 -9.86 12.75
N PHE A 56 4.06 -8.60 13.19
CA PHE A 56 4.11 -8.28 14.62
C PHE A 56 2.86 -8.78 15.35
N TYR A 57 1.68 -8.59 14.77
CA TYR A 57 0.42 -9.05 15.34
C TYR A 57 0.36 -10.58 15.51
N SER A 58 0.81 -11.34 14.50
CA SER A 58 0.84 -12.81 14.56
C SER A 58 1.80 -13.35 15.64
N ILE A 59 2.96 -12.68 15.83
CA ILE A 59 3.92 -13.04 16.88
C ILE A 59 3.36 -12.74 18.27
N VAL A 60 2.70 -11.59 18.45
CA VAL A 60 2.08 -11.22 19.73
C VAL A 60 0.99 -12.22 20.12
N LEU A 61 0.10 -12.61 19.20
CA LEU A 61 -0.95 -13.60 19.46
C LEU A 61 -0.38 -14.98 19.81
N PHE A 62 0.70 -15.39 19.14
CA PHE A 62 1.38 -16.65 19.44
C PHE A 62 1.97 -16.66 20.86
N ILE A 63 2.63 -15.58 21.28
CA ILE A 63 3.18 -15.44 22.64
C ILE A 63 2.06 -15.46 23.67
N VAL A 64 0.95 -14.75 23.42
CA VAL A 64 -0.23 -14.76 24.30
C VAL A 64 -0.83 -16.17 24.41
N GLY A 65 -0.93 -16.92 23.31
CA GLY A 65 -1.36 -18.31 23.30
C GLY A 65 -0.47 -19.23 24.14
N LEU A 66 0.85 -19.09 24.03
CA LEU A 66 1.82 -19.84 24.86
C LEU A 66 1.66 -19.52 26.35
N ILE A 67 1.43 -18.26 26.71
CA ILE A 67 1.20 -17.86 28.10
C ILE A 67 -0.09 -18.50 28.64
N LEU A 68 -1.17 -18.52 27.86
CA LEU A 68 -2.45 -19.14 28.26
C LEU A 68 -2.34 -20.66 28.41
N VAL A 69 -1.56 -21.34 27.57
CA VAL A 69 -1.29 -22.78 27.74
C VAL A 69 -0.41 -23.04 28.96
N GLY A 70 0.59 -22.18 29.21
CA GLY A 70 1.46 -22.26 30.39
C GLY A 70 0.70 -22.06 31.71
N THR A 71 -0.26 -21.14 31.76
CA THR A 71 -1.13 -20.96 32.92
C THR A 71 -2.25 -22.02 32.98
N GLY A 72 -2.73 -22.53 31.85
CA GLY A 72 -3.64 -23.68 31.78
C GLY A 72 -3.00 -24.98 32.26
N ALA A 73 -1.68 -25.11 32.18
CA ALA A 73 -0.93 -26.25 32.72
C ALA A 73 -1.11 -26.40 34.25
N SER A 74 -1.25 -25.29 34.98
CA SER A 74 -1.32 -25.29 36.45
C SER A 74 -2.73 -25.55 37.01
N ASN A 75 -3.80 -25.27 36.26
CA ASN A 75 -5.19 -25.42 36.72
C ASN A 75 -5.93 -26.63 36.11
N ASN A 76 -5.24 -27.46 35.32
CA ASN A 76 -5.72 -28.68 34.67
C ASN A 76 -7.07 -28.56 33.92
N ALA A 77 -7.44 -27.34 33.52
CA ALA A 77 -8.65 -27.07 32.76
C ALA A 77 -8.46 -27.58 31.32
N THR A 78 -8.93 -28.80 31.05
CA THR A 78 -8.83 -29.48 29.75
C THR A 78 -9.39 -28.65 28.60
N GLY A 79 -10.47 -27.90 28.83
CA GLY A 79 -11.03 -26.97 27.83
C GLY A 79 -10.02 -25.90 27.41
N VAL A 80 -9.39 -25.21 28.37
CA VAL A 80 -8.45 -24.11 28.09
C VAL A 80 -7.18 -24.63 27.41
N LYS A 81 -6.73 -25.85 27.74
CA LYS A 81 -5.59 -26.50 27.10
C LYS A 81 -5.85 -26.81 25.61
N THR A 82 -6.98 -27.43 25.29
CA THR A 82 -7.31 -27.82 23.90
C THR A 82 -7.60 -26.60 23.02
N PHE A 83 -8.30 -25.58 23.54
CA PHE A 83 -8.50 -24.33 22.80
C PHE A 83 -7.18 -23.57 22.59
N GLY A 84 -6.29 -23.56 23.58
CA GLY A 84 -4.97 -22.92 23.48
C GLY A 84 -4.09 -23.55 22.40
N GLU A 85 -4.06 -24.88 22.31
CA GLU A 85 -3.29 -25.61 21.29
C GLU A 85 -3.77 -25.29 19.86
N ILE A 86 -5.09 -25.29 19.63
CA ILE A 86 -5.66 -24.98 18.30
C ILE A 86 -5.36 -23.52 17.90
N CYS A 87 -5.47 -22.57 18.83
CA CYS A 87 -5.13 -21.17 18.57
C CYS A 87 -3.65 -20.97 18.24
N ILE A 88 -2.75 -21.74 18.88
CA ILE A 88 -1.32 -21.69 18.59
C ILE A 88 -1.03 -22.25 17.19
N VAL A 89 -1.57 -23.43 16.86
CA VAL A 89 -1.35 -24.07 15.55
C VAL A 89 -1.87 -23.19 14.41
N THR A 90 -3.07 -22.63 14.56
CA THR A 90 -3.66 -21.72 13.56
C THR A 90 -2.86 -20.43 13.40
N SER A 91 -2.32 -19.87 14.49
CA SER A 91 -1.46 -18.68 14.46
C SER A 91 -0.10 -18.93 13.80
N ILE A 92 0.51 -20.11 14.00
CA ILE A 92 1.75 -20.49 13.31
C ILE A 92 1.51 -20.63 11.81
N ILE A 93 0.46 -21.36 11.41
CA ILE A 93 0.11 -21.56 10.00
C ILE A 93 -0.11 -20.22 9.31
N TRP A 94 -0.90 -19.33 9.92
CA TRP A 94 -1.13 -17.99 9.39
C TRP A 94 0.16 -17.17 9.32
N GLY A 95 1.02 -17.24 10.34
CA GLY A 95 2.33 -16.57 10.37
C GLY A 95 3.29 -17.04 9.27
N ILE A 96 3.24 -18.33 8.90
CA ILE A 96 4.01 -18.89 7.78
C ILE A 96 3.48 -18.38 6.44
N VAL A 97 2.15 -18.41 6.22
CA VAL A 97 1.52 -17.87 5.00
C VAL A 97 1.88 -16.41 4.79
N VAL A 98 1.78 -15.62 5.87
CA VAL A 98 2.26 -14.24 5.87
C VAL A 98 3.73 -14.24 5.49
N SER A 99 4.60 -14.96 6.19
CA SER A 99 6.06 -15.00 5.93
C SER A 99 6.44 -15.25 4.47
N ILE A 100 5.77 -16.21 3.82
CA ILE A 100 5.95 -16.52 2.39
C ILE A 100 5.48 -15.34 1.50
N GLY A 101 4.35 -14.72 1.82
CA GLY A 101 3.87 -13.51 1.13
C GLY A 101 4.84 -12.32 1.22
N SER A 102 5.60 -12.16 2.32
CA SER A 102 6.67 -11.14 2.41
C SER A 102 7.68 -11.33 1.30
N TRP A 103 8.05 -12.60 1.13
CA TRP A 103 9.24 -12.99 0.42
C TRP A 103 8.99 -12.84 -1.07
N TRP A 104 7.76 -13.16 -1.51
CA TRP A 104 7.31 -12.94 -2.88
C TRP A 104 7.29 -11.45 -3.28
N HIS A 105 6.89 -10.55 -2.37
CA HIS A 105 6.87 -9.11 -2.68
C HIS A 105 8.24 -8.43 -2.50
N HIS A 106 9.27 -9.14 -2.05
CA HIS A 106 10.63 -8.62 -1.85
C HIS A 106 11.67 -9.37 -2.69
N GLY A 107 11.23 -10.24 -3.62
CA GLY A 107 12.06 -10.93 -4.61
C GLY A 107 11.94 -10.31 -5.99
#